data_AF-A0A5B8S0X7-F1
#
_entry.id   AF-A0A5B8S0X7-F1
#
_cell.length_a   1.000
_cell.length_b   1.000
_cell.length_c   1.000
_cell.angle_alpha   90.00
_cell.angle_beta   90.00
_cell.angle_gamma   90.00
#
_symmetry.space_group_name_H-M   'P 1'
#
loop_
_entity.id
_entity.type
_entity.pdbx_description
1 polymer ?
#
loop_
_entity_poly.entity_id
_entity_poly.type
_entity_poly.pdbx_seq_one_letter_code
_entity_poly.pdbx_strand_id
1 'polypeptide(L)'
;MSDRQSLPRVQEQTVFQKAAGEVLAQRIEALALELRSVSNPEAGAFASNETLSVLAATLRIVLKKIDEIFEFEGFVFTPACVILLELFQARARGSVLSISALCQPMSSLAVGLRWIEVLESWQLVEKLDAGSDEPKVVLTERGYLRTAQALQLLL
;
A
#
# COMPACT_ATOMS: atom_id res chain seq x y z
N MET A 1 0.91 41.33 -43.51
CA MET A 1 1.61 41.48 -42.21
C MET A 1 0.59 42.01 -41.21
N SER A 2 0.22 41.39 -40.09
CA SER A 2 0.30 40.02 -39.58
C SER A 2 -0.63 40.05 -38.36
N ASP A 3 -1.78 39.39 -38.46
CA ASP A 3 -2.67 39.17 -37.31
C ASP A 3 -1.97 38.24 -36.31
N ARG A 4 -1.75 38.73 -35.09
CA ARG A 4 -1.32 37.90 -33.95
C ARG A 4 -2.53 37.62 -33.07
N GLN A 5 -3.10 36.43 -33.28
CA GLN A 5 -4.01 35.78 -32.33
C GLN A 5 -3.29 35.58 -30.99
N SER A 6 -3.93 36.02 -29.90
CA SER A 6 -3.55 35.72 -28.53
C SER A 6 -4.51 34.64 -27.99
N LEU A 7 -3.96 33.49 -27.61
CA LEU A 7 -4.70 32.37 -26.98
C LEU A 7 -4.86 32.63 -25.47
N PRO A 8 -6.00 32.25 -24.83
CA PRO A 8 -6.18 32.41 -23.40
C PRO A 8 -5.56 31.24 -22.60
N ARG A 9 -4.63 31.55 -21.68
CA ARG A 9 -4.06 30.65 -20.65
C ARG A 9 -4.87 30.70 -19.35
N VAL A 10 -6.03 30.04 -19.26
CA VAL A 10 -6.83 30.04 -17.99
C VAL A 10 -7.33 28.66 -17.55
N GLN A 11 -7.01 27.55 -18.23
CA GLN A 11 -7.74 26.29 -18.01
C GLN A 11 -7.08 25.24 -17.09
N GLU A 12 -5.84 25.44 -16.62
CA GLU A 12 -5.14 24.42 -15.80
C GLU A 12 -5.28 24.64 -14.28
N GLN A 13 -5.56 25.86 -13.81
CA GLN A 13 -5.61 26.15 -12.37
C GLN A 13 -6.91 25.66 -11.68
N THR A 14 -7.98 25.38 -12.43
CA THR A 14 -9.29 24.98 -11.87
C THR A 14 -9.39 23.49 -11.53
N VAL A 15 -8.63 22.63 -12.19
CA VAL A 15 -8.72 21.16 -11.99
C VAL A 15 -8.02 20.73 -10.69
N PHE A 16 -6.84 21.32 -10.39
CA PHE A 16 -6.10 21.03 -9.16
C PHE A 16 -6.83 21.52 -7.89
N GLN A 17 -7.49 22.68 -7.96
CA GLN A 17 -8.29 23.20 -6.85
C GLN A 17 -9.52 22.34 -6.56
N LYS A 18 -10.13 21.76 -7.61
CA LYS A 18 -11.27 20.86 -7.47
C LYS A 18 -10.88 19.51 -6.83
N ALA A 19 -9.77 18.92 -7.28
CA ALA A 19 -9.26 17.68 -6.69
C ALA A 19 -8.85 17.83 -5.22
N ALA A 20 -8.22 18.96 -4.86
CA ALA A 20 -7.88 19.26 -3.47
C ALA A 20 -9.13 19.49 -2.60
N GLY A 21 -10.17 20.13 -3.16
CA GLY A 21 -11.46 20.31 -2.49
C GLY A 21 -12.22 19.00 -2.25
N GLU A 22 -12.16 18.07 -3.19
CA GLU A 22 -12.78 16.73 -3.07
C GLU A 22 -12.08 15.89 -2.00
N VAL A 23 -10.74 15.90 -1.95
CA VAL A 23 -9.97 15.21 -0.90
C VAL A 23 -10.21 15.82 0.49
N LEU A 24 -10.34 17.14 0.58
CA LEU A 24 -10.65 17.81 1.84
C LEU A 24 -12.08 17.49 2.32
N ALA A 25 -13.05 17.46 1.41
CA ALA A 25 -14.42 17.06 1.72
C ALA A 25 -14.49 15.62 2.24
N GLN A 26 -13.77 14.71 1.60
CA GLN A 26 -13.68 13.30 2.02
C GLN A 26 -13.06 13.14 3.41
N ARG A 27 -12.02 13.93 3.74
CA ARG A 27 -11.42 13.93 5.10
C ARG A 27 -12.37 14.49 6.16
N ILE A 28 -13.14 15.53 5.84
CA ILE A 28 -14.14 16.10 6.76
C ILE A 28 -15.27 15.10 7.01
N GLU A 29 -15.70 14.37 6.00
CA GLU A 29 -16.77 13.39 6.12
C GLU A 29 -16.33 12.16 6.94
N ALA A 30 -15.08 11.72 6.79
CA ALA A 30 -14.48 10.68 7.63
C ALA A 30 -14.38 11.12 9.12
N LEU A 31 -13.92 12.35 9.37
CA LEU A 31 -13.86 12.91 10.73
C LEU A 31 -15.25 13.09 11.37
N ALA A 32 -16.25 13.49 10.58
CA ALA A 32 -17.63 13.58 11.05
C ALA A 32 -18.21 12.22 11.45
N LEU A 33 -17.71 11.13 10.85
CA LEU A 33 -18.09 9.75 11.16
C LEU A 33 -17.47 9.27 12.47
N GLU A 34 -16.20 9.60 12.72
CA GLU A 34 -15.52 9.32 14.00
C GLU A 34 -16.17 10.06 15.18
N LEU A 35 -16.63 11.31 14.99
CA LEU A 35 -17.33 12.05 16.04
C LEU A 35 -18.71 11.45 16.38
N ARG A 36 -19.38 10.83 15.41
CA ARG A 36 -20.68 10.17 15.63
C ARG A 36 -20.55 8.85 16.38
N SER A 37 -19.47 8.09 16.17
CA SER A 37 -19.23 6.83 16.90
C SER A 37 -18.85 7.04 18.38
N VAL A 38 -18.22 8.18 18.71
CA VAL A 38 -17.93 8.57 20.11
C VAL A 38 -19.21 8.90 20.88
N SER A 39 -20.28 9.29 20.19
CA SER A 39 -21.53 9.78 20.79
C SER A 39 -22.56 8.69 21.12
N ASN A 40 -22.40 7.47 20.59
CA ASN A 40 -23.32 6.35 20.88
C ASN A 40 -22.66 4.97 20.66
N PRO A 41 -22.21 4.29 21.71
CA PRO A 41 -21.45 3.04 21.60
C PRO A 41 -22.27 1.81 21.19
N GLU A 42 -23.61 1.89 21.15
CA GLU A 42 -24.49 0.77 20.75
C GLU A 42 -25.12 0.92 19.36
N ALA A 43 -24.95 2.06 18.70
CA ALA A 43 -25.29 2.19 17.29
C ALA A 43 -24.12 1.67 16.46
N GLY A 44 -24.15 0.39 16.10
CA GLY A 44 -23.35 -0.11 14.99
C GLY A 44 -23.67 0.71 13.75
N ALA A 45 -22.90 1.76 13.51
CA ALA A 45 -23.07 2.65 12.38
C ALA A 45 -22.63 1.90 11.13
N PHE A 46 -23.54 1.11 10.56
CA PHE A 46 -23.35 0.62 9.21
C PHE A 46 -23.24 1.85 8.32
N ALA A 47 -22.05 2.04 7.74
CA ALA A 47 -21.81 3.04 6.73
C ALA A 47 -22.90 2.94 5.65
N SER A 48 -23.42 4.07 5.17
CA SER A 48 -24.43 4.03 4.11
C SER A 48 -23.87 3.36 2.86
N ASN A 49 -24.72 2.86 1.96
CA ASN A 49 -24.26 2.25 0.71
C ASN A 49 -23.41 3.23 -0.11
N GLU A 50 -23.70 4.53 -0.05
CA GLU A 50 -22.89 5.58 -0.68
C GLU A 50 -21.50 5.65 -0.04
N THR A 51 -21.42 5.64 1.30
CA THR A 51 -20.12 5.61 2.01
C THR A 51 -19.31 4.36 1.68
N LEU A 52 -19.94 3.18 1.68
CA LEU A 52 -19.29 1.92 1.29
C LEU A 52 -18.80 1.96 -0.16
N SER A 53 -19.57 2.57 -1.06
CA SER A 53 -19.17 2.75 -2.47
C SER A 53 -17.93 3.64 -2.60
N VAL A 54 -17.88 4.75 -1.86
CA VAL A 54 -16.69 5.64 -1.82
C VAL A 54 -15.49 4.90 -1.24
N LEU A 55 -15.65 4.16 -0.14
CA LEU A 55 -14.57 3.36 0.45
C LEU A 55 -14.05 2.30 -0.51
N ALA A 56 -14.94 1.60 -1.23
CA ALA A 56 -14.55 0.61 -2.23
C ALA A 56 -13.75 1.25 -3.39
N ALA A 57 -14.15 2.44 -3.86
CA ALA A 57 -13.42 3.19 -4.87
C ALA A 57 -12.03 3.61 -4.37
N THR A 58 -11.95 4.13 -3.15
CA THR A 58 -10.68 4.51 -2.50
C THR A 58 -9.76 3.31 -2.34
N LEU A 59 -10.27 2.19 -1.81
CA LEU A 59 -9.51 0.95 -1.67
C LEU A 59 -8.96 0.49 -3.02
N ARG A 60 -9.77 0.48 -4.08
CA ARG A 60 -9.33 0.13 -5.43
C ARG A 60 -8.19 1.04 -5.92
N ILE A 61 -8.28 2.34 -5.67
CA ILE A 61 -7.23 3.30 -6.06
C ILE A 61 -5.93 3.00 -5.29
N VAL A 62 -6.02 2.76 -3.98
CA VAL A 62 -4.86 2.44 -3.14
C VAL A 62 -4.19 1.15 -3.61
N LEU A 63 -4.96 0.08 -3.81
CA LEU A 63 -4.44 -1.21 -4.30
C LEU A 63 -3.71 -1.05 -5.63
N LYS A 64 -4.27 -0.29 -6.57
CA LYS A 64 -3.63 0.01 -7.85
C LYS A 64 -2.31 0.77 -7.68
N LYS A 65 -2.27 1.78 -6.81
CA LYS A 65 -1.03 2.54 -6.54
C LYS A 65 0.05 1.68 -5.91
N ILE A 66 -0.33 0.70 -5.07
CA ILE A 66 0.64 -0.26 -4.53
C ILE A 66 1.23 -1.10 -5.66
N ASP A 67 0.40 -1.64 -6.57
CA ASP A 67 0.90 -2.37 -7.74
C ASP A 67 1.86 -1.52 -8.60
N GLU A 68 1.59 -0.23 -8.76
CA GLU A 68 2.48 0.72 -9.45
C GLU A 68 3.83 0.91 -8.74
N ILE A 69 3.86 0.99 -7.39
CA ILE A 69 5.10 1.09 -6.60
C ILE A 69 5.99 -0.14 -6.77
N PHE A 70 5.37 -1.32 -6.84
CA PHE A 70 6.08 -2.59 -7.01
C PHE A 70 6.29 -2.97 -8.47
N GLU A 71 5.75 -2.20 -9.41
CA GLU A 71 5.83 -2.44 -10.86
C GLU A 71 5.32 -3.84 -11.25
N PHE A 72 4.30 -4.33 -10.54
CA PHE A 72 3.74 -5.67 -10.74
C PHE A 72 2.21 -5.65 -10.54
N GLU A 73 1.47 -5.94 -11.61
CA GLU A 73 0.00 -5.98 -11.58
C GLU A 73 -0.51 -7.11 -10.68
N GLY A 74 -1.41 -6.79 -9.75
CA GLY A 74 -1.95 -7.73 -8.77
C GLY A 74 -0.99 -8.05 -7.63
N PHE A 75 0.10 -7.29 -7.44
CA PHE A 75 1.09 -7.50 -6.38
C PHE A 75 0.45 -7.65 -5.01
N VAL A 76 -0.51 -6.78 -4.69
CA VAL A 76 -1.23 -6.77 -3.40
C VAL A 76 -1.91 -8.10 -3.05
N PHE A 77 -2.22 -8.93 -4.05
CA PHE A 77 -2.86 -10.24 -3.86
C PHE A 77 -1.88 -11.41 -3.90
N THR A 78 -0.58 -11.14 -4.02
CA THR A 78 0.45 -12.17 -4.02
C THR A 78 1.00 -12.44 -2.62
N PRO A 79 1.52 -13.66 -2.36
CA PRO A 79 2.31 -13.95 -1.17
C PRO A 79 3.49 -12.99 -0.94
N ALA A 80 4.05 -12.41 -2.01
CA ALA A 80 5.17 -11.48 -1.90
C ALA A 80 4.80 -10.22 -1.10
N CYS A 81 3.59 -9.69 -1.26
CA CYS A 81 3.10 -8.56 -0.47
C CYS A 81 3.12 -8.89 1.04
N VAL A 82 2.59 -10.06 1.42
CA VAL A 82 2.59 -10.53 2.80
C VAL A 82 4.00 -10.70 3.35
N ILE A 83 4.91 -11.30 2.58
CA ILE A 83 6.32 -11.47 2.98
C ILE A 83 6.97 -10.11 3.28
N LEU A 84 6.81 -9.11 2.41
CA LEU A 84 7.39 -7.80 2.62
C LEU A 84 6.83 -7.09 3.85
N LEU A 85 5.53 -7.24 4.13
CA LEU A 85 4.89 -6.68 5.31
C LEU A 85 5.38 -7.34 6.61
N GLU A 86 5.49 -8.67 6.64
CA GLU A 86 6.05 -9.41 7.78
C GLU A 86 7.49 -9.00 8.06
N LEU A 87 8.32 -8.92 7.03
CA LEU A 87 9.70 -8.47 7.16
C LEU A 87 9.80 -7.00 7.61
N PHE A 88 8.90 -6.13 7.15
CA PHE A 88 8.86 -4.73 7.57
C PHE A 88 8.55 -4.62 9.07
N GLN A 89 7.55 -5.37 9.55
CA GLN A 89 7.23 -5.42 10.98
C GLN A 89 8.37 -6.03 11.80
N ALA A 90 9.00 -7.10 11.31
CA ALA A 90 10.14 -7.71 11.98
C ALA A 90 11.30 -6.72 12.13
N ARG A 91 11.66 -5.99 11.06
CA ARG A 91 12.68 -4.94 11.09
C ARG A 91 12.32 -3.82 12.07
N ALA A 92 11.05 -3.37 12.08
CA ALA A 92 10.58 -2.35 13.03
C ALA A 92 10.72 -2.77 14.50
N ARG A 93 10.63 -4.08 14.78
CA ARG A 93 10.83 -4.67 16.11
C ARG A 93 12.30 -5.03 16.42
N GLY A 94 13.24 -4.77 15.51
CA GLY A 94 14.64 -5.18 15.65
C GLY A 94 14.88 -6.69 15.58
N SER A 95 14.00 -7.41 14.88
CA SER A 95 14.02 -8.87 14.73
C SER A 95 14.25 -9.29 13.27
N VAL A 96 14.68 -10.54 13.09
CA VAL A 96 14.89 -11.16 11.77
C VAL A 96 14.09 -12.45 11.71
N LEU A 97 13.48 -12.74 10.57
CA LEU A 97 12.64 -13.93 10.37
C LEU A 97 13.40 -14.99 9.58
N SER A 98 13.19 -16.25 9.96
CA SER A 98 13.60 -17.39 9.17
C SER A 98 12.65 -17.61 7.99
N ILE A 99 13.14 -18.31 6.96
CA ILE A 99 12.31 -18.73 5.82
C ILE A 99 11.10 -19.55 6.29
N SER A 100 11.29 -20.44 7.26
CA SER A 100 10.23 -21.29 7.81
C SER A 100 9.11 -20.44 8.43
N ALA A 101 9.46 -19.43 9.23
CA ALA A 101 8.51 -18.51 9.85
C ALA A 101 7.74 -17.68 8.80
N LEU A 102 8.44 -17.15 7.79
CA LEU A 102 7.81 -16.37 6.71
C LEU A 102 6.84 -17.19 5.86
N CYS A 103 7.08 -18.50 5.74
CA CYS A 103 6.26 -19.38 4.93
C CYS A 103 5.06 -19.98 5.69
N GLN A 104 4.99 -19.87 7.03
CA GLN A 104 3.87 -20.40 7.81
C GLN A 104 2.47 -19.91 7.38
N PRO A 105 2.25 -18.62 7.08
CA PRO A 105 0.93 -18.15 6.66
C PRO A 105 0.57 -18.53 5.21
N MET A 106 1.48 -19.17 4.48
CA MET A 106 1.30 -19.49 3.06
C MET A 106 0.64 -20.85 2.85
N SER A 107 0.07 -21.06 1.66
CA SER A 107 -0.55 -22.34 1.29
C SER A 107 0.44 -23.52 1.27
N SER A 108 1.73 -23.26 1.02
CA SER A 108 2.80 -24.25 1.13
C SER A 108 4.18 -23.58 1.23
N LEU A 109 5.15 -24.30 1.80
CA LEU A 109 6.55 -23.88 1.86
C LEU A 109 7.14 -23.61 0.47
N ALA A 110 6.82 -24.44 -0.53
CA ALA A 110 7.30 -24.28 -1.90
C ALA A 110 6.84 -22.97 -2.54
N VAL A 111 5.60 -22.53 -2.26
CA VAL A 111 5.08 -21.24 -2.74
C VAL A 111 5.82 -20.09 -2.09
N GLY A 112 6.05 -20.15 -0.77
CA GLY A 112 6.80 -19.12 -0.05
C GLY A 112 8.24 -18.99 -0.56
N LEU A 113 8.95 -20.11 -0.69
CA LEU A 113 10.32 -20.16 -1.24
C LEU A 113 10.40 -19.53 -2.63
N ARG A 114 9.49 -19.89 -3.54
CA ARG A 114 9.44 -19.32 -4.89
C ARG A 114 9.26 -17.80 -4.87
N TRP A 115 8.40 -17.27 -4.01
CA TRP A 115 8.21 -15.83 -3.90
C TRP A 115 9.39 -15.11 -3.25
N ILE A 116 10.09 -15.74 -2.31
CA ILE A 116 11.34 -15.20 -1.76
C ILE A 116 12.40 -15.08 -2.87
N GLU A 117 12.55 -16.09 -3.73
CA GLU A 117 13.47 -16.03 -4.88
C GLU A 117 13.09 -14.91 -5.87
N VAL A 118 11.79 -14.74 -6.16
CA VAL A 118 11.31 -13.64 -7.00
C VAL A 118 11.63 -12.29 -6.37
N LEU A 119 11.34 -12.10 -5.08
CA LEU A 119 11.64 -10.86 -4.35
C LEU A 119 13.15 -10.56 -4.28
N GLU A 120 13.97 -11.59 -4.14
CA GLU A 120 15.44 -11.50 -4.16
C GLU A 120 15.92 -11.06 -5.55
N SER A 121 15.35 -11.62 -6.63
CA SER A 121 15.63 -11.19 -8.01
C SER A 121 15.23 -9.73 -8.30
N TRP A 122 14.19 -9.25 -7.61
CA TRP A 122 13.76 -7.84 -7.66
C TRP A 122 14.57 -6.94 -6.72
N GLN A 123 15.55 -7.48 -6.01
CA GLN A 123 16.40 -6.80 -5.04
C GLN A 123 15.61 -6.16 -3.89
N LEU A 124 14.47 -6.76 -3.50
CA LEU A 124 13.64 -6.28 -2.39
C LEU A 124 13.95 -6.99 -1.07
N VAL A 125 14.50 -8.21 -1.14
CA VAL A 125 14.94 -8.98 0.03
C VAL A 125 16.32 -9.58 -0.22
N GLU A 126 16.98 -9.97 0.85
CA GLU A 126 18.23 -10.74 0.83
C GLU A 126 18.16 -11.90 1.82
N LYS A 127 18.75 -13.04 1.44
CA LYS A 127 18.91 -14.19 2.34
C LYS A 127 20.20 -14.02 3.15
N LEU A 128 20.06 -14.07 4.47
CA LEU A 128 21.19 -14.17 5.40
C LEU A 128 21.48 -15.64 5.70
N ASP A 129 22.76 -15.96 5.86
CA ASP A 129 23.22 -17.28 6.27
C ASP A 129 22.66 -18.43 5.42
N ALA A 130 22.73 -18.28 4.09
CA ALA A 130 22.17 -19.21 3.10
C ALA A 130 22.71 -20.66 3.20
N GLY A 131 23.75 -20.91 4.00
CA GLY A 131 24.30 -22.24 4.30
C GLY A 131 23.96 -22.79 5.70
N SER A 132 23.10 -22.11 6.48
CA SER A 132 22.65 -22.57 7.79
C SER A 132 21.41 -23.46 7.67
N ASP A 133 21.13 -24.27 8.70
CA ASP A 133 19.92 -25.11 8.77
C ASP A 133 18.62 -24.28 8.76
N GLU A 134 18.69 -23.01 9.15
CA GLU A 134 17.56 -22.10 9.18
C GLU A 134 17.93 -20.73 8.57
N PRO A 135 17.97 -20.64 7.23
CA PRO A 135 18.30 -19.39 6.54
C PRO A 135 17.28 -18.31 6.89
N LYS A 136 17.79 -17.08 7.01
CA LYS A 136 17.00 -15.90 7.39
C LYS A 136 16.80 -15.00 6.18
N VAL A 137 15.76 -14.17 6.22
CA VAL A 137 15.48 -13.20 5.16
C VAL A 137 15.29 -11.83 5.79
N VAL A 138 15.85 -10.80 5.15
CA VAL A 138 15.67 -9.40 5.56
C VAL A 138 15.31 -8.54 4.35
N LEU A 139 14.70 -7.38 4.61
CA LEU A 139 14.49 -6.37 3.58
C LEU A 139 15.81 -5.72 3.20
N THR A 140 16.06 -5.60 1.90
CA THR A 140 17.06 -4.65 1.42
C THR A 140 16.59 -3.22 1.69
N GLU A 141 17.47 -2.24 1.51
CA GLU A 141 17.06 -0.84 1.61
C GLU A 141 15.99 -0.47 0.57
N ARG A 142 16.10 -1.02 -0.65
CA ARG A 142 15.09 -0.84 -1.71
C ARG A 142 13.74 -1.43 -1.30
N GLY A 143 13.74 -2.65 -0.74
CA GLY A 143 12.53 -3.30 -0.23
C GLY A 143 11.87 -2.49 0.87
N TYR A 144 12.66 -2.02 1.84
CA TYR A 144 12.18 -1.17 2.92
C TYR A 144 11.54 0.12 2.41
N LEU A 145 12.21 0.86 1.52
CA LEU A 145 11.70 2.13 0.99
C LEU A 145 10.42 1.95 0.19
N ARG A 146 10.32 0.92 -0.68
CA ARG A 146 9.09 0.65 -1.43
C ARG A 146 7.93 0.25 -0.52
N THR A 147 8.17 -0.61 0.46
CA THR A 147 7.13 -0.99 1.44
C THR A 147 6.70 0.21 2.28
N ALA A 148 7.63 1.06 2.74
CA ALA A 148 7.31 2.28 3.45
C ALA A 148 6.46 3.24 2.60
N GLN A 149 6.82 3.43 1.33
CA GLN A 149 6.07 4.24 0.38
C GLN A 149 4.64 3.71 0.18
N ALA A 150 4.48 2.39 0.08
CA ALA A 150 3.16 1.77 -0.02
C ALA A 150 2.31 1.99 1.24
N LEU A 151 2.91 1.86 2.44
CA LEU A 151 2.23 2.12 3.71
C LEU A 151 1.80 3.58 3.88
N GLN A 152 2.55 4.54 3.31
CA GLN A 152 2.18 5.95 3.33
C GLN A 152 0.87 6.25 2.57
N LEU A 153 0.42 5.38 1.66
CA LEU A 153 -0.86 5.53 0.96
C LEU A 153 -2.07 5.32 1.89
N LEU A 154 -1.84 4.80 3.10
CA LEU A 154 -2.88 4.50 4.09
C LEU A 154 -3.03 5.62 5.15
N LEU A 155 -2.29 6.73 5.01
CA LEU A 155 -2.28 7.90 5.91
C LEU A 155 -2.95 9.13 5.27
#